data_AF-A0A1G2ECC8-F1
#
_entry.id   AF-A0A1G2ECC8-F1
#
_cell.length_a   1.000
_cell.length_b   1.000
_cell.length_c   1.000
_cell.angle_alpha   90.00
_cell.angle_beta   90.00
_cell.angle_gamma   90.00
#
_symmetry.space_group_name_H-M   'P 1'
#
loop_
_entity.id
_entity.type
_entity.pdbx_description
1 polymer ?
#
loop_
_entity_poly.entity_id
_entity_poly.type
_entity_poly.pdbx_seq_one_letter_code
_entity_poly.pdbx_strand_id
1 'polypeptide(L)' 'MPKDKKTFISEFDQMRSLEEWAAGFYLNISLDSRIQNKEIKDVFGEISNDEVRHTKIVEKIINMVNNNL' A
#
# COMPACT_ATOMS: atom_id res chain seq x y z
N MET A 1 14.40 -23.46 3.52
CA MET A 1 14.71 -23.06 4.90
C MET A 1 13.70 -22.00 5.33
N PRO A 2 13.25 -21.96 6.60
CA PRO A 2 12.44 -20.85 7.09
C PRO A 2 13.23 -19.54 6.90
N LYS A 3 12.57 -18.49 6.41
CA LYS A 3 13.20 -17.16 6.34
C LYS A 3 13.47 -16.67 7.77
N ASP A 4 14.60 -16.02 7.99
CA ASP A 4 14.86 -15.37 9.27
C ASP A 4 13.97 -14.14 9.45
N LYS A 5 13.81 -13.69 10.71
CA LYS A 5 13.00 -12.52 11.07
C LYS A 5 13.34 -11.29 10.23
N LYS A 6 14.63 -11.05 9.99
CA LYS A 6 15.12 -9.88 9.25
C LYS A 6 14.68 -9.90 7.79
N THR A 7 14.72 -11.07 7.16
CA THR A 7 14.25 -11.28 5.79
C THR A 7 12.74 -11.05 5.71
N PHE A 8 11.97 -11.58 6.65
CA PHE A 8 10.52 -11.33 6.71
C PHE A 8 10.18 -9.84 6.82
N ILE A 9 10.83 -9.12 7.75
CA ILE A 9 10.61 -7.68 7.91
C ILE A 9 10.97 -6.92 6.64
N SER A 10 12.12 -7.24 6.03
CA SER A 10 12.56 -6.58 4.79
C SER A 10 11.57 -6.78 3.64
N GLU A 11 10.95 -7.95 3.53
CA GLU A 11 9.96 -8.22 2.48
C GLU A 11 8.66 -7.45 2.74
N PHE A 12 8.20 -7.40 3.99
CA PHE A 12 7.03 -6.59 4.33
C PHE A 12 7.29 -5.09 4.16
N ASP A 13 8.48 -4.59 4.46
CA ASP A 13 8.84 -3.19 4.20
C ASP A 13 8.84 -2.87 2.70
N GLN A 14 9.30 -3.80 1.85
CA GLN A 14 9.22 -3.65 0.39
C GLN A 14 7.77 -3.62 -0.08
N MET A 15 6.91 -4.51 0.43
CA MET A 15 5.47 -4.51 0.14
C MET A 15 4.84 -3.20 0.57
N ARG A 16 5.07 -2.74 1.80
CA ARG A 16 4.55 -1.46 2.30
C ARG A 16 4.91 -0.30 1.37
N SER A 17 6.17 -0.24 0.94
CA SER A 17 6.66 0.81 0.03
C SER A 17 5.99 0.77 -1.34
N LEU A 18 5.66 -0.43 -1.84
CA LEU A 18 4.93 -0.60 -3.08
C LEU A 18 3.48 -0.10 -2.94
N GLU A 19 2.79 -0.44 -1.84
CA GLU A 19 1.42 0.03 -1.59
C GLU A 19 1.38 1.56 -1.42
N GLU A 20 2.35 2.15 -0.71
CA GLU A 20 2.45 3.61 -0.55
C GLU A 20 2.64 4.31 -1.91
N TRP A 21 3.49 3.74 -2.77
CA TRP A 21 3.68 4.26 -4.13
C TRP A 21 2.40 4.13 -4.96
N ALA A 22 1.74 2.96 -4.93
CA ALA A 22 0.51 2.70 -5.67
C ALA A 22 -0.63 3.63 -5.22
N ALA A 23 -0.79 3.84 -3.92
CA ALA A 23 -1.74 4.79 -3.35
C ALA A 23 -1.56 6.19 -3.95
N GLY A 24 -0.32 6.70 -3.97
CA GLY A 24 0.00 8.00 -4.53
C GLY A 24 -0.23 8.06 -6.05
N PHE A 25 0.13 7.02 -6.78
CA PHE A 25 -0.09 6.92 -8.22
C PHE A 25 -1.59 7.01 -8.57
N TYR A 26 -2.42 6.20 -7.92
CA TYR A 26 -3.86 6.19 -8.14
C TYR A 26 -4.53 7.50 -7.71
N LEU A 27 -4.08 8.09 -6.59
CA LEU A 27 -4.56 9.40 -6.14
C LEU A 27 -4.33 10.48 -7.21
N ASN A 28 -3.12 10.51 -7.79
CA ASN A 28 -2.78 11.48 -8.83
C ASN A 28 -3.70 11.35 -10.05
N ILE A 29 -4.06 10.13 -10.44
CA ILE A 29 -5.02 9.88 -11.53
C ILE A 29 -6.42 10.36 -11.15
N SER A 30 -6.89 10.07 -9.94
CA SER A 30 -8.22 10.49 -9.45
C SER A 30 -8.39 12.02 -9.44
N LEU A 31 -7.29 12.76 -9.23
CA LEU A 31 -7.26 14.22 -9.17
C LEU A 31 -6.90 14.88 -10.51
N ASP A 32 -6.54 14.10 -11.54
CA ASP A 32 -6.08 14.64 -12.83
C ASP A 32 -7.20 15.42 -13.54
N SER A 33 -6.97 16.71 -13.80
CA SER A 33 -7.92 17.59 -14.46
C SER A 33 -8.17 17.24 -15.93
N ARG A 34 -7.29 16.43 -16.56
CA ARG A 34 -7.46 15.94 -17.93
C ARG A 34 -8.49 14.82 -18.03
N ILE A 35 -8.71 14.08 -16.94
CA ILE A 35 -9.70 13.00 -16.88
C ILE A 35 -11.05 13.62 -16.52
N GLN A 36 -11.94 13.72 -17.50
CA GLN A 36 -13.28 14.30 -17.29
C GLN A 36 -14.29 13.28 -16.76
N ASN A 37 -14.05 11.99 -16.98
CA ASN A 37 -14.97 10.94 -16.55
C ASN A 37 -14.91 10.78 -15.02
N LYS A 38 -16.03 11.07 -14.35
CA LYS A 38 -16.16 10.97 -12.89
C LYS A 38 -16.02 9.53 -12.38
N GLU A 39 -16.61 8.55 -13.06
CA GLU A 39 -16.54 7.15 -12.66
C GLU A 39 -15.10 6.64 -12.65
N ILE A 40 -14.30 7.02 -13.65
CA ILE A 40 -12.86 6.72 -13.68
C ILE A 40 -12.18 7.31 -12.44
N LYS A 41 -12.44 8.59 -12.14
CA LYS A 41 -11.85 9.26 -10.97
C LYS A 41 -12.24 8.60 -9.66
N ASP A 42 -13.51 8.22 -9.53
CA ASP A 42 -14.03 7.55 -8.34
C ASP A 42 -13.31 6.21 -8.13
N VAL A 43 -13.22 5.36 -9.17
CA VAL A 43 -12.53 4.06 -9.10
C VAL A 43 -11.05 4.22 -8.73
N PHE A 44 -10.35 5.19 -9.31
CA PHE A 44 -8.96 5.48 -8.94
C PHE A 44 -8.82 6.02 -7.51
N GLY A 45 -9.80 6.78 -7.02
CA GLY A 45 -9.84 7.22 -5.62
C GLY A 45 -10.10 6.07 -4.66
N GLU A 46 -11.00 5.14 -5.01
CA GLU A 46 -11.30 3.94 -4.22
C GLU A 46 -10.06 3.05 -4.07
N ILE A 47 -9.40 2.69 -5.17
CA ILE A 47 -8.20 1.85 -5.10
C ILE A 47 -7.05 2.55 -4.36
N SER A 48 -6.89 3.87 -4.50
CA SER A 48 -5.92 4.63 -3.70
C SER A 48 -6.16 4.49 -2.20
N ASN A 49 -7.42 4.56 -1.76
CA ASN A 49 -7.80 4.38 -0.36
C ASN A 49 -7.55 2.95 0.14
N ASP A 50 -7.80 1.95 -0.72
CA ASP A 50 -7.50 0.55 -0.42
C ASP A 50 -6.00 0.33 -0.22
N GLU A 51 -5.14 0.92 -1.06
CA GLU A 51 -3.69 0.79 -0.86
C GLU A 51 -3.20 1.49 0.43
N VAL A 52 -3.79 2.64 0.80
CA VAL A 52 -3.52 3.27 2.11
C VAL A 52 -3.92 2.34 3.26
N ARG A 53 -5.02 1.58 3.10
CA ARG A 53 -5.43 0.58 4.08
C ARG A 53 -4.46 -0.60 4.11
N HIS A 54 -3.97 -1.06 2.96
CA HIS A 54 -2.97 -2.13 2.87
C HIS A 54 -1.67 -1.73 3.58
N THR A 55 -1.14 -0.53 3.36
CA THR A 55 0.03 0.01 4.09
C THR A 55 -0.12 -0.15 5.61
N LYS A 56 -1.28 0.23 6.16
CA LYS A 56 -1.57 0.13 7.60
C LYS A 56 -1.64 -1.32 8.10
N ILE A 57 -2.13 -2.24 7.26
CA ILE A 57 -2.16 -3.67 7.59
C ILE A 57 -0.75 -4.24 7.60
N VAL A 58 0.07 -3.91 6.60
CA VAL A 58 1.46 -4.36 6.51
C VAL A 58 2.28 -3.83 7.70
N GLU A 59 2.10 -2.57 8.09
CA GLU A 59 2.73 -2.01 9.28
C GLU A 59 2.35 -2.76 10.56
N LYS A 60 1.07 -3.13 10.71
CA LYS A 60 0.63 -3.98 11.83
C LYS A 60 1.31 -5.34 11.81
N ILE A 61 1.46 -5.96 10.64
CA ILE A 61 2.16 -7.24 10.49
C ILE A 61 3.63 -7.10 10.90
N ILE A 62 4.34 -6.07 10.42
CA ILE A 62 5.73 -5.79 10.80
C ILE A 62 5.85 -5.66 12.32
N ASN A 63 4.94 -4.93 12.96
CA ASN A 63 4.92 -4.77 14.42
C ASN A 63 4.66 -6.10 15.15
N MET A 64 3.75 -6.94 14.64
CA MET A 64 3.49 -8.26 15.20
C MET A 64 4.71 -9.17 15.09
N VAL A 65 5.39 -9.19 13.94
CA VAL A 65 6.64 -9.95 13.72
C VAL A 65 7.73 -9.44 14.65
N ASN A 66 7.88 -8.12 14.79
CA ASN A 66 8.89 -7.54 15.69
C ASN A 66 8.70 -7.94 17.16
N ASN A 67 7.45 -8.08 17.60
CA ASN A 67 7.10 -8.37 18.98
C ASN A 67 6.96 -9.87 19.32
N ASN A 68 6.88 -10.77 18.32
CA ASN A 68 6.55 -12.19 18.55
C ASN A 68 7.51 -13.19 17.87
N LEU A 69 8.38 -12.75 16.97
CA LEU A 69 9.46 -13.52 16.36
C LEU A 69 10.82 -12.94 16.75
#